data_AF-A0A507CG05-F1
#
_entry.id   AF-A0A507CG05-F1
#
_cell.length_a   1.000
_cell.length_b   1.000
_cell.length_c   1.000
_cell.angle_alpha   90.00
_cell.angle_beta   90.00
_cell.angle_gamma   90.00
#
_symmetry.space_group_name_H-M   'P 1'
#
loop_
_entity.id
_entity.type
_entity.pdbx_description
1 polymer ?
#
loop_
_entity_poly.entity_id
_entity_poly.type
_entity_poly.pdbx_seq_one_letter_code
_entity_poly.pdbx_strand_id
1 'polypeptide(L)'
;MVKQCVFEKHIPIEVCISSNVMCKTVSSYGDHHIRQLFEDGHSCVICTDDIGVFKSTLSNEYWIASQILNLDMLGVYRLARLCIDHIFGCEEDKKKLHVRFDPFDLSQYSQCM
;
A
#
# COMPACT_ATOMS: atom_id res chain seq x y z
N MET A 1 -6.99 15.31 17.73
CA MET A 1 -5.66 15.17 18.35
C MET A 1 -4.85 14.04 17.71
N VAL A 2 -5.30 12.78 17.70
CA VAL A 2 -4.54 11.66 17.10
C VAL A 2 -4.37 11.78 15.59
N LYS A 3 -5.46 12.00 14.83
CA LYS A 3 -5.39 12.19 13.37
C LYS A 3 -4.41 13.31 12.98
N GLN A 4 -4.46 14.45 13.67
CA GLN A 4 -3.56 15.57 13.41
C GLN A 4 -2.08 15.19 13.63
N CYS A 5 -1.76 14.51 14.73
CA CYS A 5 -0.39 14.03 15.01
C CYS A 5 0.12 13.07 13.93
N VAL A 6 -0.73 12.15 13.45
CA VAL A 6 -0.39 11.20 12.38
C VAL A 6 0.02 11.92 11.11
N PHE A 7 -0.76 12.92 10.69
CA PHE A 7 -0.49 13.70 9.47
C PHE A 7 0.72 14.63 9.64
N GLU A 8 0.80 15.39 10.73
CA GLU A 8 1.91 16.32 10.97
C GLU A 8 3.27 15.61 11.02
N LYS A 9 3.32 14.42 11.61
CA LYS A 9 4.55 13.62 11.71
C LYS A 9 4.76 12.65 10.55
N HIS A 10 3.88 12.67 9.54
CA HIS A 10 3.94 11.76 8.38
C HIS A 10 4.09 10.29 8.80
N ILE A 11 3.34 9.88 9.84
CA ILE A 11 3.39 8.50 10.35
C ILE A 11 2.74 7.59 9.30
N PRO A 12 3.44 6.60 8.74
CA PRO A 12 2.88 5.72 7.72
C PRO A 12 1.67 4.97 8.28
N ILE A 13 0.64 4.80 7.45
CA ILE A 13 -0.58 4.09 7.82
C ILE A 13 -0.56 2.73 7.13
N GLU A 14 -0.65 1.67 7.93
CA GLU A 14 -0.93 0.32 7.43
C GLU A 14 -2.42 0.25 7.05
N VAL A 15 -2.68 -0.07 5.78
CA VAL A 15 -4.03 -0.09 5.20
C VAL A 15 -4.42 -1.55 4.92
N CYS A 16 -5.48 -2.01 5.59
CA CYS A 16 -5.99 -3.37 5.48
C CYS A 16 -7.36 -3.39 4.80
N ILE A 17 -7.36 -3.30 3.47
CA ILE A 17 -8.55 -2.95 2.68
C ILE A 17 -9.67 -3.97 2.84
N SER A 18 -9.38 -5.25 2.59
CA SER A 18 -10.39 -6.32 2.70
C SER A 18 -10.88 -6.49 4.15
N SER A 19 -9.97 -6.42 5.13
CA SER A 19 -10.33 -6.46 6.56
C SER A 19 -11.32 -5.34 6.91
N ASN A 20 -11.04 -4.11 6.49
CA ASN A 20 -11.88 -2.95 6.80
C ASN A 20 -13.30 -3.05 6.23
N VAL A 21 -13.44 -3.54 5.00
CA VAL A 21 -14.75 -3.79 4.40
C VAL A 21 -15.48 -4.94 5.09
N MET A 22 -14.80 -6.07 5.33
CA MET A 22 -15.39 -7.26 5.96
C MET A 22 -15.82 -7.01 7.41
N CYS A 23 -15.04 -6.22 8.15
CA CYS A 23 -15.34 -5.79 9.52
C CYS A 23 -16.32 -4.61 9.58
N LYS A 24 -16.80 -4.11 8.43
CA LYS A 24 -17.72 -2.96 8.33
C LYS A 24 -17.18 -1.67 8.97
N THR A 25 -15.86 -1.50 9.06
CA THR A 25 -15.26 -0.21 9.41
C THR A 25 -15.38 0.78 8.26
N VAL A 26 -15.56 0.27 7.03
CA VAL A 26 -15.92 1.01 5.83
C VAL A 26 -17.05 0.29 5.10
N SER A 27 -17.95 1.02 4.44
CA SER A 27 -19.13 0.49 3.74
C SER A 27 -18.83 -0.29 2.47
N SER A 28 -17.81 0.10 1.73
CA SER A 28 -17.42 -0.54 0.47
C SER A 28 -15.95 -0.26 0.13
N TYR A 29 -15.41 -0.97 -0.87
CA TYR A 29 -14.09 -0.69 -1.41
C TYR A 29 -13.99 0.72 -2.02
N GLY A 30 -15.08 1.21 -2.64
CA GLY A 30 -15.12 2.55 -3.24
C GLY A 30 -15.07 3.68 -2.20
N ASP A 31 -15.58 3.41 -1.00
CA ASP A 31 -15.60 4.36 0.12
C ASP A 31 -14.34 4.28 0.99
N HIS A 32 -13.33 3.49 0.59
CA HIS A 32 -12.14 3.26 1.39
C HIS A 32 -11.30 4.54 1.56
N HIS A 33 -10.94 4.83 2.81
CA HIS A 33 -10.19 6.03 3.20
C HIS A 33 -8.77 6.11 2.60
N ILE A 34 -8.27 5.01 2.01
CA ILE A 34 -6.99 4.98 1.28
C ILE A 34 -6.97 6.01 0.15
N ARG A 35 -8.09 6.26 -0.54
CA ARG A 35 -8.15 7.26 -1.61
C ARG A 35 -7.74 8.63 -1.10
N GLN A 36 -8.35 9.07 -0.01
CA GLN A 36 -8.05 10.36 0.59
C GLN A 36 -6.60 10.43 1.07
N LEU A 37 -6.12 9.39 1.77
CA LEU A 37 -4.71 9.35 2.23
C LEU A 37 -3.72 9.46 1.07
N PHE A 38 -4.00 8.78 -0.05
CA PHE A 38 -3.16 8.80 -1.23
C PHE A 38 -3.20 10.17 -1.94
N GLU A 39 -4.39 10.77 -2.09
CA GLU A 39 -4.57 12.12 -2.66
C GLU A 39 -3.90 13.22 -1.81
N ASP A 40 -3.88 13.04 -0.49
CA ASP A 40 -3.20 13.92 0.46
C ASP A 40 -1.66 13.71 0.48
N GLY A 41 -1.14 12.75 -0.29
CA GLY A 41 0.29 12.41 -0.34
C GLY A 41 0.82 11.72 0.91
N HIS A 42 -0.06 11.14 1.73
CA HIS A 42 0.30 10.47 2.98
C HIS A 42 0.79 9.04 2.73
N SER A 43 1.86 8.63 3.40
CA SER A 43 2.44 7.30 3.25
C SER A 43 1.46 6.19 3.66
N CYS A 44 1.13 5.32 2.71
CA CYS A 44 0.27 4.15 2.91
C CYS A 44 1.05 2.86 2.64
N VAL A 45 0.95 1.90 3.55
CA VAL A 45 1.53 0.55 3.42
C VAL A 45 0.39 -0.44 3.30
N ILE A 46 0.32 -1.18 2.18
CA ILE A 46 -0.76 -2.16 1.96
C ILE A 46 -0.47 -3.44 2.74
N CYS A 47 -1.42 -3.85 3.58
CA CYS A 47 -1.29 -5.00 4.48
C CYS A 47 -2.51 -5.93 4.35
N THR A 48 -2.34 -7.19 4.73
CA THR A 48 -3.44 -8.18 4.70
C THR A 48 -4.28 -8.21 5.96
N ASP A 49 -3.76 -7.67 7.07
CA ASP A 49 -4.23 -8.01 8.42
C ASP A 49 -4.11 -9.53 8.61
N ASP A 50 -5.23 -10.26 8.66
CA ASP A 50 -5.28 -11.71 8.80
C ASP A 50 -5.66 -12.43 7.49
N ILE A 51 -4.66 -12.97 6.78
CA ILE A 51 -4.87 -13.74 5.54
C ILE A 51 -5.84 -14.90 5.75
N GLY A 52 -5.77 -15.60 6.89
CA GLY A 52 -6.62 -16.77 7.17
C GLY A 52 -8.08 -16.41 7.42
N VAL A 53 -8.34 -15.25 8.04
CA VAL A 53 -9.69 -14.81 8.40
C VAL A 53 -10.37 -14.16 7.19
N PHE A 54 -9.68 -13.24 6.52
CA PHE A 54 -10.23 -12.46 5.42
C PHE A 54 -10.07 -13.12 4.06
N LYS A 55 -9.30 -14.22 3.98
CA LYS A 55 -9.03 -15.00 2.77
C LYS A 55 -8.54 -14.14 1.60
N SER A 56 -7.80 -13.07 1.93
CA SER A 56 -7.19 -12.17 0.95
C SER A 56 -5.68 -12.24 1.05
N THR A 57 -5.02 -12.42 -0.10
CA THR A 57 -3.56 -12.41 -0.21
C THR A 57 -3.05 -10.99 -0.39
N LEU A 58 -1.77 -10.75 -0.10
CA LEU A 58 -1.17 -9.44 -0.29
C LEU A 58 -1.28 -8.97 -1.76
N SER A 59 -1.09 -9.89 -2.73
CA SER A 59 -1.27 -9.59 -4.15
C SER A 59 -2.70 -9.14 -4.48
N ASN A 60 -3.71 -9.73 -3.84
CA ASN A 60 -5.10 -9.31 -4.01
C ASN A 60 -5.34 -7.92 -3.38
N GLU A 61 -4.78 -7.62 -2.22
CA GLU A 61 -4.87 -6.28 -1.62
C GLU A 61 -4.24 -5.20 -2.53
N TYR A 62 -3.09 -5.49 -3.15
CA TYR A 62 -2.49 -4.58 -4.14
C TYR A 62 -3.35 -4.42 -5.40
N TRP A 63 -3.99 -5.49 -5.87
CA TRP A 63 -4.93 -5.42 -6.99
C TRP A 63 -6.15 -4.56 -6.64
N ILE A 64 -6.77 -4.76 -5.46
CA ILE A 64 -7.88 -3.91 -5.00
C ILE A 64 -7.43 -2.45 -4.85
N ALA A 65 -6.26 -2.21 -4.26
CA ALA A 65 -5.69 -0.87 -4.12
C ALA A 65 -5.51 -0.20 -5.50
N SER A 66 -5.04 -0.94 -6.51
CA SER A 66 -4.90 -0.39 -7.87
C SER A 66 -6.24 -0.02 -8.49
N GLN A 67 -7.30 -0.80 -8.25
CA GLN A 67 -8.64 -0.47 -8.72
C GLN A 67 -9.22 0.77 -8.00
N ILE A 68 -9.05 0.86 -6.68
CA ILE A 68 -9.51 2.02 -5.90
C ILE A 68 -8.76 3.27 -6.33
N LEU A 69 -7.44 3.21 -6.43
CA LEU A 69 -6.59 4.38 -6.69
C LEU A 69 -6.40 4.67 -8.19
N ASN A 70 -6.98 3.85 -9.07
CA ASN A 70 -6.78 3.90 -10.52
C ASN A 70 -5.29 3.93 -10.91
N LEU A 71 -4.51 3.03 -10.32
CA LEU A 71 -3.06 2.94 -10.54
C LEU A 71 -2.76 1.99 -11.70
N ASP A 72 -1.81 2.42 -12.54
CA ASP A 72 -1.12 1.54 -13.47
C ASP A 72 -0.05 0.70 -12.73
N MET A 73 0.63 -0.16 -13.49
CA MET A 73 1.68 -1.02 -12.93
C MET A 73 2.81 -0.21 -12.26
N LEU A 74 3.16 0.95 -12.84
CA LEU A 74 4.17 1.84 -12.28
C LEU A 74 3.72 2.45 -10.95
N GLY A 75 2.45 2.83 -10.83
CA GLY A 75 1.83 3.31 -9.60
C GLY A 75 1.85 2.25 -8.51
N VAL A 76 1.44 1.01 -8.84
CA VAL A 76 1.49 -0.14 -7.91
C VAL A 76 2.93 -0.42 -7.47
N TYR A 77 3.89 -0.40 -8.41
CA TYR A 77 5.31 -0.57 -8.11
C TYR A 77 5.83 0.50 -7.14
N ARG A 78 5.52 1.77 -7.39
CA ARG A 78 5.94 2.89 -6.52
C ARG A 78 5.34 2.76 -5.12
N LEU A 79 4.07 2.39 -5.02
CA LEU A 79 3.38 2.15 -3.75
C LEU A 79 4.08 1.04 -2.94
N ALA A 80 4.39 -0.08 -3.59
CA ALA A 80 5.09 -1.19 -2.95
C ALA A 80 6.53 -0.82 -2.53
N ARG A 81 7.23 -0.07 -3.38
CA ARG A 81 8.61 0.38 -3.11
C ARG A 81 8.70 1.30 -1.89
N LEU A 82 7.74 2.23 -1.73
CA LEU A 82 7.70 3.20 -0.64
C LEU A 82 7.64 2.53 0.74
N CYS A 83 7.06 1.34 0.84
CA CYS A 83 6.97 0.58 2.09
C CYS A 83 8.36 0.25 2.69
N ILE A 84 9.40 0.14 1.86
CA ILE A 84 10.77 -0.16 2.30
C ILE A 84 11.29 0.90 3.27
N ASP A 85 10.95 2.17 3.06
CA ASP A 85 11.43 3.27 3.90
C ASP A 85 10.76 3.30 5.29
N HIS A 86 9.66 2.56 5.43
CA HIS A 86 8.81 2.53 6.64
C HIS A 86 8.96 1.24 7.47
N ILE A 87 9.79 0.29 7.04
CA ILE A 87 10.07 -0.89 7.88
C ILE A 87 10.86 -0.50 9.13
N PHE A 88 10.69 -1.28 10.19
CA PHE A 88 11.48 -1.14 11.42
C PHE A 88 12.83 -1.87 11.37
N GLY A 89 13.28 -2.26 10.17
CA GLY A 89 14.64 -2.78 9.92
C GLY A 89 15.70 -1.68 9.92
N CYS A 90 16.97 -2.08 10.01
CA CYS A 90 18.08 -1.13 9.96
C CYS A 90 18.31 -0.59 8.55
N GLU A 91 19.15 0.45 8.42
CA GLU A 91 19.45 1.08 7.13
C GLU A 91 20.10 0.10 6.14
N GLU A 92 20.87 -0.87 6.62
CA GLU A 92 21.41 -1.94 5.79
C GLU A 92 20.32 -2.82 5.19
N ASP A 93 19.25 -3.12 5.94
CA ASP A 93 18.14 -3.93 5.43
C ASP A 93 17.32 -3.15 4.41
N LYS A 94 17.03 -1.88 4.68
CA LYS A 94 16.38 -0.99 3.69
C LYS A 94 17.20 -0.89 2.42
N LYS A 95 18.52 -0.69 2.52
CA LYS A 95 19.41 -0.64 1.36
C LYS A 95 19.41 -1.93 0.55
N LYS A 96 19.46 -3.10 1.20
CA LYS A 96 19.36 -4.40 0.52
C LYS A 96 18.04 -4.55 -0.22
N LEU A 97 16.94 -4.12 0.39
CA LEU A 97 15.61 -4.18 -0.24
C LEU A 97 15.51 -3.24 -1.42
N HIS A 98 15.96 -1.98 -1.31
CA HIS A 98 16.00 -1.04 -2.44
C HIS A 98 16.82 -1.59 -3.60
N VAL A 99 18.02 -2.12 -3.34
CA VAL A 99 18.85 -2.76 -4.38
C VAL A 99 18.14 -3.94 -5.06
N ARG A 100 17.30 -4.68 -4.33
CA ARG A 100 16.51 -5.79 -4.90
C ARG A 100 15.29 -5.29 -5.68
N PHE A 101 14.73 -4.15 -5.30
CA PHE A 101 13.48 -3.62 -5.84
C PHE A 101 13.68 -2.68 -7.04
N ASP A 102 14.73 -1.86 -7.02
CA ASP A 102 15.04 -0.83 -8.03
C ASP A 102 15.39 -1.36 -9.44
N PRO A 103 16.02 -2.55 -9.60
CA PRO A 103 16.28 -3.12 -10.93
C PRO A 103 15.01 -3.59 -11.66
N PHE A 104 13.82 -3.45 -11.05
CA PHE A 104 12.57 -3.85 -11.66
C PHE A 104 12.23 -2.94 -12.84
N ASP A 105 12.63 -3.40 -14.03
CA ASP A 105 12.38 -2.72 -15.28
C ASP A 105 10.95 -2.95 -15.76
N LEU A 106 10.10 -1.95 -15.58
CA LEU A 106 8.70 -1.98 -16.01
C LEU A 106 8.54 -1.98 -17.53
N SER A 107 9.59 -1.62 -18.29
CA SER A 107 9.55 -1.66 -19.77
C SER A 107 9.35 -3.09 -20.30
N GLN A 108 9.74 -4.10 -19.51
CA GLN A 108 9.55 -5.51 -19.84
C GLN A 108 8.08 -5.97 -19.80
N TYR A 109 7.20 -5.19 -19.17
CA TYR A 109 5.77 -5.52 -19.02
C TYR A 109 4.84 -4.65 -19.87
N SER A 110 5.41 -3.81 -20.74
CA SER A 110 4.66 -2.97 -21.71
C SER A 110 3.75 -3.76 -22.66
N GLN A 111 3.96 -5.09 -22.77
CA GLN A 111 3.23 -6.00 -23.66
C GLN A 111 2.00 -6.67 -23.01
N CYS A 112 1.72 -6.45 -21.72
CA CYS A 112 0.52 -6.97 -21.04
C CYS A 112 -0.60 -5.93 -20.87
N MET A 113 -0.53 -4.81 -21.61
CA MET A 113 -1.62 -3.82 -21.72
C MET A 113 -2.54 -4.13 -22.89
#